data_AF-J0WYE3-F1
#
_entry.id   AF-J0WYE3-F1
#
_cell.length_a   1.000
_cell.length_b   1.000
_cell.length_c   1.000
_cell.angle_alpha   90.00
_cell.angle_beta   90.00
_cell.angle_gamma   90.00
#
_symmetry.space_group_name_H-M   'P 1'
#
loop_
_entity.id
_entity.type
_entity.pdbx_description
1 polymer ?
#
loop_
_entity_poly.entity_id
_entity_poly.type
_entity_poly.pdbx_seq_one_letter_code
_entity_poly.pdbx_strand_id
1 'polypeptide(L)'
;MLLLASSIAIGAMYCVSTTYRTYQRNKQAAIASGLPYICVPVNTWSPLWQVLGPIFARICDRLPFQLGSWVQDVRPAWTQKNDLHAKHGPVFMVITPWSMGVHVTDPDAVIDIVTRRTDFPKPSHLYKIIDVYGKNVVTLYQDRWSRVAAISQDYWTTIL
;
A
#
# COMPACT_ATOMS: atom_id res chain seq x y z
N MET A 1 -23.31 -12.32 31.06
CA MET A 1 -23.58 -11.57 29.81
C MET A 1 -23.13 -10.12 29.89
N LEU A 2 -23.46 -9.36 30.95
CA LEU A 2 -23.03 -7.96 31.10
C LEU A 2 -21.50 -7.75 31.09
N LEU A 3 -20.73 -8.60 31.78
CA LEU A 3 -19.26 -8.49 31.79
C LEU A 3 -18.63 -8.74 30.41
N LEU A 4 -19.18 -9.67 29.63
CA LEU A 4 -18.72 -9.94 28.26
C LEU A 4 -19.01 -8.75 27.33
N ALA A 5 -20.20 -8.15 27.44
CA ALA A 5 -20.56 -6.97 26.68
C ALA A 5 -19.66 -5.77 27.03
N SER A 6 -19.38 -5.55 28.32
CA SER A 6 -18.47 -4.48 28.77
C SER A 6 -17.03 -4.68 28.28
N SER A 7 -16.51 -5.91 28.33
CA SER A 7 -15.17 -6.21 27.81
C SER A 7 -15.05 -5.98 26.31
N ILE A 8 -16.07 -6.37 25.53
CA ILE A 8 -16.13 -6.10 24.09
C ILE A 8 -16.17 -4.59 23.82
N ALA A 9 -16.98 -3.84 24.56
CA ALA A 9 -17.10 -2.40 24.41
C ALA A 9 -15.77 -1.67 24.73
N ILE A 10 -15.08 -2.06 25.79
CA ILE A 10 -13.75 -1.51 26.15
C ILE A 10 -12.73 -1.84 25.06
N GLY A 11 -12.72 -3.08 24.57
CA GLY A 11 -11.84 -3.50 23.48
C GLY A 11 -12.09 -2.70 22.19
N ALA A 12 -13.35 -2.53 21.81
CA ALA A 12 -13.74 -1.74 20.64
C ALA A 12 -13.33 -0.27 20.80
N MET A 13 -13.56 0.33 21.97
CA MET A 13 -13.17 1.71 22.27
C MET A 13 -11.65 1.89 22.24
N TYR A 14 -10.89 0.93 22.76
CA TYR A 14 -9.43 0.92 22.68
C TYR A 14 -8.97 0.85 21.22
N CYS A 15 -9.50 -0.07 20.41
CA CYS A 15 -9.18 -0.17 18.98
C CYS A 15 -9.52 1.11 18.21
N VAL A 16 -10.68 1.71 18.45
CA VAL A 16 -11.07 2.98 17.80
C VAL A 16 -10.14 4.12 18.21
N SER A 17 -9.85 4.27 19.50
CA SER A 17 -9.00 5.35 20.00
C SER A 17 -7.57 5.24 19.49
N THR A 18 -7.02 4.04 19.45
CA THR A 18 -5.67 3.78 18.93
C THR A 18 -5.60 4.01 17.41
N THR A 19 -6.56 3.48 16.65
CA THR A 19 -6.67 3.71 15.19
C THR A 19 -6.80 5.20 14.88
N TYR A 20 -7.60 5.94 15.64
CA TYR A 20 -7.73 7.37 15.46
C TYR A 20 -6.41 8.12 15.75
N ARG A 21 -5.72 7.76 16.83
CA ARG A 21 -4.42 8.36 17.18
C ARG A 21 -3.35 8.08 16.14
N THR A 22 -3.24 6.85 15.64
CA THR A 22 -2.27 6.51 14.58
C THR A 22 -2.59 7.25 13.30
N TYR A 23 -3.87 7.33 12.93
CA TYR A 23 -4.32 8.07 11.76
C TYR A 23 -3.95 9.56 11.84
N GLN A 24 -4.18 10.21 12.97
CA GLN A 24 -3.79 11.61 13.16
C GLN A 24 -2.29 11.80 13.07
N ARG A 25 -1.49 10.89 13.66
CA ARG A 25 -0.02 10.94 13.54
C ARG A 25 0.43 10.83 12.09
N ASN A 26 -0.13 9.89 11.34
CA ASN A 26 0.21 9.68 9.93
C ASN A 26 -0.20 10.90 9.08
N LYS A 27 -1.35 11.51 9.39
CA LYS A 27 -1.78 12.76 8.76
C LYS A 27 -0.79 13.91 9.02
N GLN A 28 -0.34 14.07 10.26
CA GLN A 28 0.66 15.10 10.60
C GLN A 28 1.99 14.86 9.88
N ALA A 29 2.44 13.60 9.77
CA ALA A 29 3.65 13.25 9.02
C ALA A 29 3.52 13.58 7.53
N ALA A 30 2.35 13.35 6.93
CA ALA A 30 2.11 13.72 5.54
C ALA A 30 2.08 15.24 5.33
N ILE A 31 1.46 15.99 6.25
CA ILE A 31 1.49 17.46 6.21
C ILE A 31 2.94 17.96 6.30
N ALA A 32 3.75 17.38 7.19
CA ALA A 32 5.16 17.72 7.33
C ALA A 32 6.00 17.39 6.09
N SER A 33 5.58 16.40 5.28
CA SER A 33 6.27 16.04 4.04
C SER A 33 6.07 17.05 2.89
N GLY A 34 5.04 17.88 2.97
CA GLY A 34 4.68 18.83 1.90
C GLY A 34 4.06 18.20 0.64
N LEU A 35 3.91 16.87 0.60
CA LEU A 35 3.30 16.16 -0.53
C LEU A 35 1.76 16.28 -0.50
N PRO A 36 1.10 16.36 -1.68
CA PRO A 36 -0.35 16.15 -1.76
C PRO A 36 -0.71 14.80 -1.15
N TYR A 37 -1.79 14.74 -0.36
CA TYR A 37 -2.18 13.50 0.30
C TYR A 37 -3.67 13.25 0.25
N ILE A 38 -4.03 11.97 0.25
CA ILE A 38 -5.40 11.49 0.36
C ILE A 38 -5.57 10.65 1.61
N CYS A 39 -6.73 10.82 2.22
CA CYS A 39 -7.07 10.29 3.52
C CYS A 39 -8.09 9.18 3.34
N VAL A 40 -7.70 7.93 3.54
CA VAL A 40 -8.56 6.76 3.30
C VAL A 40 -8.64 5.86 4.54
N PRO A 41 -9.84 5.34 4.86
CA PRO A 41 -10.05 4.57 6.09
C PRO A 41 -9.56 3.12 5.99
N VAL A 42 -9.21 2.65 4.79
CA VAL A 42 -8.83 1.26 4.53
C VAL A 42 -7.51 1.18 3.77
N ASN A 43 -6.70 0.19 4.11
CA ASN A 43 -5.47 -0.08 3.38
C ASN A 43 -5.78 -0.88 2.10
N THR A 44 -5.51 -0.28 0.94
CA THR A 44 -5.67 -0.90 -0.38
C THR A 44 -4.89 -2.22 -0.49
N TRP A 45 -3.76 -2.38 0.21
CA TRP A 45 -2.94 -3.58 0.17
C TRP A 45 -3.38 -4.69 1.13
N SER A 46 -4.41 -4.45 1.96
CA SER A 46 -4.93 -5.48 2.87
C SER A 46 -5.59 -6.62 2.08
N PRO A 47 -5.25 -7.89 2.36
CA PRO A 47 -5.91 -9.04 1.70
C PRO A 47 -7.44 -9.01 1.83
N LEU A 48 -7.95 -8.58 2.99
CA LEU A 48 -9.39 -8.43 3.22
C LEU A 48 -10.02 -7.43 2.27
N TRP A 49 -9.37 -6.29 2.05
CA TRP A 49 -9.88 -5.27 1.14
C TRP A 49 -9.71 -5.67 -0.32
N GLN A 50 -8.65 -6.40 -0.67
CA GLN A 50 -8.47 -6.92 -2.03
C GLN A 50 -9.59 -7.88 -2.44
N VAL A 51 -10.11 -8.68 -1.50
CA VAL A 51 -11.21 -9.62 -1.73
C VAL A 51 -12.58 -8.95 -1.61
N LEU A 52 -12.82 -8.20 -0.54
CA LEU A 52 -14.13 -7.65 -0.21
C LEU A 52 -14.38 -6.25 -0.79
N GLY A 53 -13.31 -5.52 -1.11
CA GLY A 53 -13.36 -4.13 -1.59
C GLY A 53 -14.26 -3.93 -2.81
N PRO A 54 -14.25 -4.80 -3.85
CA PRO A 54 -15.16 -4.66 -4.98
C PRO A 54 -16.65 -4.77 -4.60
N ILE A 55 -16.98 -5.57 -3.57
CA ILE A 55 -18.35 -5.72 -3.07
C ILE A 55 -18.75 -4.48 -2.28
N PHE A 56 -17.90 -4.07 -1.33
CA PHE A 56 -18.11 -2.86 -0.55
C PHE A 56 -18.17 -1.62 -1.42
N ALA A 57 -17.40 -1.59 -2.51
CA ALA A 57 -17.37 -0.44 -3.39
C ALA A 57 -18.73 -0.16 -4.03
N ARG A 58 -19.44 -1.20 -4.48
CA ARG A 58 -20.80 -1.09 -5.02
C ARG A 58 -21.81 -0.59 -4.00
N ILE A 59 -21.59 -0.89 -2.72
CA ILE A 59 -22.45 -0.42 -1.63
C ILE A 59 -22.17 1.06 -1.36
N CYS A 60 -20.88 1.43 -1.27
CA CYS A 60 -20.46 2.79 -1.00
C CYS A 60 -20.79 3.77 -2.14
N ASP A 61 -20.69 3.34 -3.40
CA ASP A 61 -21.07 4.15 -4.56
C ASP A 61 -22.58 4.51 -4.55
N ARG A 62 -23.40 3.78 -3.78
CA ARG A 62 -24.85 4.05 -3.62
C ARG A 62 -25.20 4.91 -2.40
N LEU A 63 -24.21 5.28 -1.57
CA LEU A 63 -24.47 6.12 -0.40
C LEU A 63 -24.81 7.56 -0.83
N PRO A 64 -25.85 8.18 -0.26
CA PRO A 64 -26.17 9.57 -0.53
C PRO A 64 -25.05 10.51 -0.03
N PHE A 65 -25.04 11.75 -0.53
CA PHE A 65 -24.08 12.81 -0.14
C PHE A 65 -22.62 12.53 -0.48
N GLN A 66 -22.33 11.67 -1.47
CA GLN A 66 -20.97 11.32 -1.89
C GLN A 66 -20.11 10.75 -0.74
N LEU A 67 -20.74 10.22 0.31
CA LEU A 67 -20.06 9.61 1.47
C LEU A 67 -19.16 8.44 1.08
N GLY A 68 -19.38 7.83 -0.08
CA GLY A 68 -18.57 6.75 -0.63
C GLY A 68 -17.53 7.16 -1.67
N SER A 69 -17.35 8.45 -1.99
CA SER A 69 -16.46 8.88 -3.08
C SER A 69 -15.00 8.41 -2.90
N TRP A 70 -14.54 8.32 -1.64
CA TRP A 70 -13.21 7.82 -1.26
C TRP A 70 -12.95 6.37 -1.68
N VAL A 71 -14.01 5.56 -1.88
CA VAL A 71 -13.87 4.15 -2.26
C VAL A 71 -13.21 4.01 -3.62
N GLN A 72 -13.48 4.94 -4.53
CA GLN A 72 -12.88 4.92 -5.86
C GLN A 72 -11.36 5.08 -5.79
N ASP A 73 -10.85 5.71 -4.73
CA ASP A 73 -9.43 5.96 -4.51
C ASP A 73 -8.70 4.78 -3.85
N VAL A 74 -9.43 3.78 -3.35
CA VAL A 74 -8.88 2.56 -2.71
C VAL A 74 -9.18 1.28 -3.47
N ARG A 75 -9.56 1.37 -4.75
CA ARG A 75 -9.74 0.17 -5.57
C ARG A 75 -8.39 -0.55 -5.75
N PRO A 76 -8.37 -1.86 -6.01
CA PRO A 76 -7.13 -2.57 -6.27
C PRO A 76 -6.28 -1.87 -7.33
N ALA A 77 -4.97 -1.75 -7.11
CA ALA A 77 -4.08 -0.96 -7.97
C ALA A 77 -4.16 -1.36 -9.46
N TRP A 78 -4.36 -2.66 -9.75
CA TRP A 78 -4.52 -3.17 -11.12
C TRP A 78 -5.80 -2.69 -11.83
N THR A 79 -6.79 -2.20 -11.08
CA THR A 79 -8.02 -1.62 -11.62
C THR A 79 -7.95 -0.12 -11.84
N GLN A 80 -7.15 0.60 -11.03
CA GLN A 80 -7.10 2.07 -11.04
C GLN A 80 -6.16 2.65 -12.10
N LYS A 81 -5.20 1.87 -12.63
CA LYS A 81 -4.24 2.30 -13.67
C LYS A 81 -3.73 3.73 -13.43
N ASN A 82 -4.03 4.66 -14.34
CA ASN A 82 -3.62 6.07 -14.28
C ASN A 82 -4.67 7.00 -13.66
N ASP A 83 -5.85 6.49 -13.29
CA ASP A 83 -6.99 7.31 -12.87
C ASP A 83 -6.69 8.08 -11.57
N LEU A 84 -5.98 7.44 -10.65
CA LEU A 84 -5.52 8.08 -9.41
C LEU A 84 -4.55 9.24 -9.67
N HIS A 85 -3.58 9.03 -10.57
CA HIS A 85 -2.60 10.05 -10.93
C HIS A 85 -3.23 11.19 -11.75
N ALA A 86 -4.23 10.89 -12.57
CA ALA A 86 -5.03 11.91 -13.25
C ALA A 86 -5.81 12.80 -12.26
N LYS A 87 -6.28 12.23 -11.15
CA LYS A 87 -7.06 12.95 -10.12
C LYS A 87 -6.20 13.70 -9.10
N HIS A 88 -5.10 13.09 -8.64
CA HIS A 88 -4.29 13.59 -7.52
C HIS A 88 -2.91 14.12 -7.94
N GLY A 89 -2.56 14.00 -9.21
CA GLY A 89 -1.30 14.49 -9.76
C GLY A 89 -0.20 13.43 -9.80
N PRO A 90 1.01 13.82 -10.22
CA PRO A 90 2.08 12.88 -10.52
C PRO A 90 2.70 12.26 -9.27
N VAL A 91 2.68 12.97 -8.13
CA VAL A 91 3.20 12.49 -6.85
C VAL A 91 2.21 12.83 -5.75
N PHE A 92 1.72 11.80 -5.05
CA PHE A 92 0.82 11.98 -3.92
C PHE A 92 0.97 10.85 -2.89
N MET A 93 0.51 11.08 -1.67
CA MET A 93 0.56 10.12 -0.58
C MET A 93 -0.84 9.59 -0.24
N VAL A 94 -0.95 8.28 -0.04
CA VAL A 94 -2.15 7.62 0.49
C VAL A 94 -1.92 7.34 1.97
N ILE A 95 -2.78 7.90 2.81
CA ILE A 95 -2.68 7.78 4.27
C ILE A 95 -3.81 6.91 4.77
N THR A 96 -3.43 5.89 5.54
CA THR A 96 -4.36 5.03 6.28
C THR A 96 -3.94 4.99 7.75
N PRO A 97 -4.81 4.52 8.67
CA PRO A 97 -4.44 4.37 10.07
C PRO A 97 -3.30 3.37 10.32
N TRP A 98 -3.08 2.43 9.40
CA TRP A 98 -2.10 1.34 9.53
C TRP A 98 -0.86 1.51 8.67
N SER A 99 -0.95 2.27 7.58
CA SER A 99 0.13 2.44 6.61
C SER A 99 0.05 3.78 5.89
N MET A 100 1.20 4.24 5.41
CA MET A 100 1.34 5.36 4.49
C MET A 100 2.11 4.86 3.28
N GLY A 101 1.70 5.30 2.09
CA GLY A 101 2.38 4.95 0.84
C GLY A 101 2.45 6.16 -0.09
N VAL A 102 3.61 6.38 -0.72
CA VAL A 102 3.78 7.42 -1.74
C VAL A 102 3.62 6.78 -3.11
N HIS A 103 2.77 7.38 -3.93
CA HIS A 103 2.54 7.02 -5.32
C HIS A 103 3.27 8.03 -6.20
N VAL A 104 4.09 7.52 -7.12
CA VAL A 104 4.98 8.33 -7.97
C VAL A 104 4.81 7.87 -9.42
N THR A 105 4.49 8.80 -10.30
CA THR A 105 4.48 8.60 -11.76
C THR A 105 5.40 9.58 -12.50
N ASP A 106 5.98 10.55 -11.78
CA ASP A 106 6.96 11.48 -12.32
C ASP A 106 8.25 10.74 -12.72
N PRO A 107 8.71 10.86 -13.99
CA PRO A 107 9.83 10.06 -14.48
C PRO A 107 11.14 10.40 -13.77
N ASP A 108 11.40 11.68 -13.47
CA ASP A 108 12.64 12.10 -12.82
C ASP A 108 12.69 11.57 -11.37
N ALA A 109 11.57 11.68 -10.64
CA ALA A 109 11.46 11.11 -9.30
C ALA A 109 11.59 9.58 -9.30
N VAL A 110 11.01 8.88 -10.28
CA VAL A 110 11.15 7.42 -10.40
C VAL A 110 12.61 7.03 -10.65
N ILE A 111 13.30 7.72 -11.55
CA ILE A 111 14.72 7.46 -11.83
C ILE A 111 15.56 7.67 -10.56
N ASP A 112 15.33 8.76 -9.84
CA ASP A 112 16.04 9.07 -8.59
C ASP A 112 15.79 7.99 -7.51
N ILE A 113 14.53 7.55 -7.32
CA ILE A 113 14.18 6.47 -6.37
C ILE A 113 14.85 5.15 -6.76
N VAL A 114 14.81 4.78 -8.04
CA VAL A 114 15.34 3.50 -8.53
C VAL A 114 16.87 3.48 -8.49
N THR A 115 17.53 4.60 -8.77
CA THR A 115 18.99 4.71 -8.70
C THR A 115 19.48 4.67 -7.25
N ARG A 116 18.76 5.27 -6.31
CA ARG A 116 19.05 5.26 -4.87
C ARG A 116 18.46 4.06 -4.14
N ARG A 117 18.62 2.85 -4.70
CA ARG A 117 18.09 1.59 -4.14
C ARG A 117 18.50 1.26 -2.70
N THR A 118 19.56 1.89 -2.18
CA THR A 118 20.00 1.76 -0.77
C THR A 118 19.12 2.56 0.19
N ASP A 119 18.63 3.72 -0.25
CA ASP A 119 17.76 4.61 0.53
C ASP A 119 16.32 4.08 0.55
N PHE A 120 15.93 3.36 -0.51
CA PHE A 120 14.61 2.76 -0.68
C PHE A 120 14.68 1.22 -0.68
N PRO A 121 14.91 0.59 0.48
CA PRO A 121 15.01 -0.86 0.57
C PRO A 121 13.69 -1.51 0.17
N LYS A 122 13.80 -2.57 -0.63
CA LYS A 122 12.65 -3.37 -1.05
C LYS A 122 11.93 -3.96 0.18
N PRO A 123 10.58 -3.89 0.25
CA PRO A 123 9.81 -4.46 1.35
C PRO A 123 9.80 -6.00 1.27
N SER A 124 10.81 -6.65 1.85
CA SER A 124 11.00 -8.11 1.80
C SER A 124 9.84 -8.90 2.41
N HIS A 125 9.14 -8.33 3.39
CA HIS A 125 7.98 -8.95 4.04
C HIS A 125 6.82 -9.25 3.08
N LEU A 126 6.62 -8.42 2.04
CA LEU A 126 5.57 -8.63 1.05
C LEU A 126 5.84 -9.85 0.15
N TYR A 127 7.11 -10.18 -0.05
CA TYR A 127 7.53 -11.29 -0.93
C TYR A 127 7.66 -12.62 -0.19
N LYS A 128 7.35 -12.68 1.11
CA LYS A 128 7.45 -13.93 1.88
C LYS A 128 6.51 -15.02 1.33
N ILE A 129 5.38 -14.63 0.75
CA ILE A 129 4.41 -15.59 0.19
C ILE A 129 4.96 -16.38 -1.00
N ILE A 130 5.83 -15.76 -1.82
CA ILE A 130 6.43 -16.42 -2.98
C ILE A 130 7.69 -17.22 -2.63
N ASP A 131 8.16 -17.14 -1.38
CA ASP A 131 9.27 -17.95 -0.87
C ASP A 131 8.92 -19.45 -0.78
N VAL A 132 7.62 -19.79 -0.91
CA VAL A 132 7.13 -21.18 -1.04
C VAL A 132 7.74 -21.89 -2.25
N TYR A 133 8.08 -21.14 -3.31
CA TYR A 133 8.74 -21.68 -4.51
C TYR A 133 10.28 -21.73 -4.38
N GLY A 134 10.81 -21.45 -3.19
CA GLY A 134 12.23 -21.31 -2.94
C GLY A 134 12.77 -19.90 -3.18
N LYS A 135 14.00 -19.68 -2.73
CA LYS A 135 14.69 -18.38 -2.84
C LYS A 135 14.92 -18.02 -4.31
N ASN A 136 14.22 -16.98 -4.77
CA ASN A 136 14.28 -16.44 -6.12
C ASN A 136 14.78 -14.99 -6.15
N VAL A 137 15.03 -14.45 -7.35
CA VAL A 137 15.49 -13.06 -7.60
C VAL A 137 14.62 -12.02 -6.88
N VAL A 138 13.33 -12.28 -6.74
CA VAL A 138 12.37 -11.37 -6.12
C VAL A 138 12.45 -11.42 -4.58
N THR A 139 12.71 -12.60 -4.00
CA THR A 139 12.82 -12.81 -2.54
C THR A 139 14.21 -12.57 -1.95
N LEU A 140 15.25 -12.62 -2.78
CA LEU A 140 16.64 -12.44 -2.34
C LEU A 140 16.96 -10.96 -2.12
N TYR A 141 17.66 -10.67 -1.03
CA TYR A 141 18.15 -9.33 -0.72
C TYR A 141 19.60 -9.15 -1.23
N GLN A 142 19.97 -7.88 -1.45
CA GLN A 142 21.20 -7.29 -1.98
C GLN A 142 22.40 -8.20 -2.36
N ASP A 143 22.92 -8.99 -1.43
CA ASP A 143 24.17 -9.74 -1.52
C ASP A 143 24.05 -11.02 -2.35
N ARG A 144 22.91 -11.72 -2.28
CA ARG A 144 22.65 -12.92 -3.09
C ARG A 144 21.96 -12.63 -4.41
N TRP A 145 21.41 -11.43 -4.58
CA TRP A 145 20.72 -11.03 -5.81
C TRP A 145 21.65 -11.04 -7.02
N SER A 146 22.83 -10.41 -6.92
CA SER A 146 23.78 -10.27 -8.05
C SER A 146 24.19 -11.62 -8.64
N ARG A 147 24.33 -12.64 -7.79
CA ARG A 147 24.67 -14.00 -8.22
C ARG A 147 23.56 -14.65 -9.04
N VAL A 148 22.31 -14.53 -8.60
CA VAL A 148 21.16 -15.14 -9.31
C VAL A 148 20.83 -14.35 -10.58
N ALA A 149 20.98 -13.03 -10.56
CA ALA A 149 20.81 -12.18 -11.74
C ALA A 149 21.84 -12.53 -12.83
N ALA A 150 23.12 -12.72 -12.48
CA ALA A 150 24.16 -13.13 -13.43
C ALA A 150 23.84 -14.48 -14.09
N ILE A 151 23.50 -15.49 -13.28
CA ILE A 151 23.10 -16.82 -13.79
C ILE A 151 21.92 -16.69 -14.76
N SER A 152 20.89 -15.93 -14.40
CA SER A 152 19.74 -15.72 -15.28
C SER A 152 20.12 -15.04 -16.59
N GLN A 153 21.02 -14.06 -16.56
CA GLN A 153 21.44 -13.32 -17.75
C GLN A 153 22.18 -14.23 -18.74
N ASP A 154 23.06 -15.10 -18.25
CA ASP A 154 23.83 -16.06 -19.06
C ASP A 154 22.89 -17.04 -19.82
N TYR A 155 21.80 -17.46 -19.18
CA TYR A 155 20.78 -18.29 -19.84
C TYR A 155 20.09 -17.58 -21.00
N TRP A 156 19.72 -16.31 -20.84
CA TRP A 156 19.04 -15.55 -21.88
C TRP A 156 19.93 -15.28 -23.10
N THR A 157 21.24 -15.10 -22.90
CA THR A 157 22.20 -14.92 -24.01
C THR A 157 22.55 -16.21 -24.74
N THR A 158 22.25 -17.39 -24.16
CA THR A 158 22.54 -18.70 -24.77
C THR A 158 21.36 -19.20 -25.63
N ILE A 159 20.15 -18.70 -25.37
CA ILE A 159 18.90 -19.13 -26.03
C ILE A 159 18.56 -18.24 -27.26
N LEU A 160 19.22 -17.08 -27.40
CA LEU A 160 19.12 -16.18 -28.55
C LEU A 160 20.36 -16.32 -29.44
#